data_AF-A0A8S1TPP3-F1
#
_entry.id   AF-A0A8S1TPP3-F1
#
_cell.length_a   1.000
_cell.length_b   1.000
_cell.length_c   1.000
_cell.angle_alpha   90.00
_cell.angle_beta   90.00
_cell.angle_gamma   90.00
#
_symmetry.space_group_name_H-M   'P 1'
#
loop_
_entity.id
_entity.type
_entity.pdbx_description
1 polymer ?
#
loop_
_entity_poly.entity_id
_entity_poly.type
_entity_poly.pdbx_seq_one_letter_code
_entity_poly.pdbx_strand_id
1 'polypeptide(L)'
;MQHTEQSEMTPVMHMMDMRMYMIINWDYKVRFVFNTWKSTTEGEFVAGLFITMFFCVFLCLLPVLKGFADRQKSLFLKIAWQLLAATQSSITMFLLMTVNGWVFLMMALGFGIGNFIFYPKMPISEKHKLEDEKQELIREN
;
A
#
# COMPACT_ATOMS: atom_id res chain seq x y z
N MET A 1 64.90 -29.40 19.21
CA MET A 1 64.17 -28.79 18.08
C MET A 1 62.92 -29.65 17.89
N GLN A 2 61.67 -29.18 18.00
CA GLN A 2 61.10 -27.88 17.70
C GLN A 2 60.13 -27.43 18.82
N HIS A 3 60.05 -26.12 18.97
CA HIS A 3 59.19 -25.40 19.90
C HIS A 3 57.71 -25.48 19.49
N THR A 4 56.88 -25.55 20.52
CA THR A 4 55.44 -25.32 20.53
C THR A 4 55.15 -23.86 20.17
N GLU A 5 54.46 -23.61 19.07
CA GLU A 5 53.84 -22.30 18.79
C GLU A 5 52.33 -22.47 18.81
N GLN A 6 51.73 -22.12 19.96
CA GLN A 6 50.36 -21.63 20.01
C GLN A 6 50.32 -20.31 19.24
N SER A 7 49.59 -20.26 18.12
CA SER A 7 49.26 -18.99 17.47
C SER A 7 47.76 -18.87 17.24
N GLU A 8 47.19 -17.98 18.05
CA GLU A 8 46.14 -17.03 17.71
C GLU A 8 44.76 -17.57 17.33
N MET A 9 43.90 -17.57 18.36
CA MET A 9 42.48 -17.31 18.20
C MET A 9 42.29 -15.99 17.43
N THR A 10 41.94 -16.08 16.16
CA THR A 10 41.25 -14.99 15.47
C THR A 10 39.79 -15.42 15.32
N PRO A 11 38.84 -14.77 16.02
CA PRO A 11 37.44 -14.91 15.62
C PRO A 11 37.38 -14.40 14.19
N VAL A 12 37.00 -15.29 13.27
CA VAL A 12 36.58 -14.92 11.92
C VAL A 12 35.47 -13.90 12.14
N MET A 13 35.79 -12.61 12.07
CA MET A 13 34.79 -11.57 11.96
C MET A 13 34.05 -11.91 10.68
N HIS A 14 32.91 -12.58 10.84
CA HIS A 14 31.78 -12.45 9.95
C HIS A 14 31.69 -10.95 9.65
N MET A 15 32.22 -10.52 8.50
CA MET A 15 31.73 -9.32 7.87
C MET A 15 30.26 -9.64 7.60
N MET A 16 29.42 -9.31 8.58
CA MET A 16 28.03 -9.03 8.34
C MET A 16 28.06 -7.96 7.27
N ASP A 17 27.93 -8.40 6.02
CA ASP A 17 27.52 -7.60 4.88
C ASP A 17 26.16 -7.01 5.32
N MET A 18 26.23 -5.94 6.11
CA MET A 18 25.14 -5.09 6.53
C MET A 18 24.67 -4.40 5.26
N ARG A 19 24.02 -5.16 4.40
CA ARG A 19 23.29 -4.64 3.26
C ARG A 19 22.26 -3.70 3.87
N MET A 20 22.56 -2.41 3.81
CA MET A 20 21.57 -1.37 4.08
C MET A 20 20.35 -1.73 3.24
N TYR A 21 19.31 -2.21 3.91
CA TYR A 21 18.01 -2.38 3.29
C TYR A 21 17.63 -0.99 2.80
N MET A 22 17.55 -0.79 1.48
CA MET A 22 17.07 0.46 0.93
C MET A 22 15.58 0.55 1.26
N ILE A 23 15.26 1.33 2.31
CA ILE A 23 13.90 1.43 2.86
C ILE A 23 12.97 2.14 1.89
N ILE A 24 13.50 3.09 1.09
CA ILE A 24 12.74 3.85 0.09
C ILE A 24 13.65 4.15 -1.10
N ASN A 25 13.22 3.78 -2.30
CA ASN A 25 13.84 4.15 -3.56
C ASN A 25 13.16 5.38 -4.16
N TRP A 26 13.95 6.32 -4.68
CA TRP A 26 13.47 7.55 -5.33
C TRP A 26 13.66 7.54 -6.86
N ASP A 27 13.98 6.38 -7.43
CA ASP A 27 14.19 6.18 -8.86
C ASP A 27 12.86 6.09 -9.64
N TYR A 28 12.91 6.39 -10.94
CA TYR A 28 11.80 6.29 -11.90
C TYR A 28 11.67 4.91 -12.54
N LYS A 29 12.70 4.05 -12.39
CA LYS A 29 12.72 2.67 -12.88
C LYS A 29 12.02 1.74 -11.88
N VAL A 30 10.71 1.67 -11.99
CA VAL A 30 9.87 0.85 -11.10
C VAL A 30 9.00 -0.10 -11.89
N ARG A 31 8.79 -1.29 -11.34
CA ARG A 31 7.69 -2.17 -11.75
C ARG A 31 6.49 -1.83 -10.88
N PHE A 32 5.40 -1.42 -11.52
CA PHE A 32 4.12 -1.25 -10.85
C PHE A 32 3.46 -2.64 -10.64
N VAL A 33 2.16 -2.66 -10.36
CA VAL A 33 1.40 -3.85 -9.92
C VAL A 33 1.43 -5.00 -10.93
N PHE A 34 1.46 -4.70 -12.23
CA PHE A 34 1.56 -5.72 -13.27
C PHE A 34 2.96 -5.72 -13.87
N ASN A 35 3.55 -6.91 -14.07
CA ASN A 35 4.87 -7.04 -14.71
C ASN A 35 4.93 -6.41 -16.11
N THR A 36 3.78 -6.30 -16.78
CA THR A 36 3.62 -5.62 -18.07
C THR A 36 3.80 -4.09 -17.96
N TRP A 37 3.57 -3.52 -16.79
CA TRP A 37 3.68 -2.07 -16.55
C TRP A 37 5.01 -1.74 -15.87
N LYS A 38 6.06 -1.75 -16.69
CA LYS A 38 7.40 -1.33 -16.29
C LYS A 38 7.62 0.09 -16.82
N SER A 39 7.88 1.03 -15.93
CA SER A 39 8.30 2.37 -16.33
C SER A 39 9.75 2.30 -16.80
N THR A 40 9.96 2.51 -18.10
CA THR A 40 11.29 2.56 -18.71
C THR A 40 11.68 4.01 -19.05
N THR A 41 10.69 4.85 -19.28
CA THR A 41 10.82 6.29 -19.58
C THR A 41 10.25 7.13 -18.44
N GLU A 42 10.83 8.30 -18.16
CA GLU A 42 10.34 9.23 -17.12
C GLU A 42 8.85 9.59 -17.30
N GLY A 43 8.37 9.72 -18.53
CA GLY A 43 6.96 9.99 -18.81
C GLY A 43 6.01 8.86 -18.40
N GLU A 44 6.42 7.60 -18.57
CA GLU A 44 5.63 6.43 -18.16
C GLU A 44 5.56 6.34 -16.63
N PHE A 45 6.64 6.74 -15.95
CA PHE A 45 6.66 6.83 -14.50
C PHE A 45 5.65 7.84 -13.99
N VAL A 46 5.69 9.07 -14.53
CA VAL A 46 4.79 10.15 -14.14
C VAL A 46 3.33 9.80 -14.45
N ALA A 47 3.05 9.18 -15.60
CA ALA A 47 1.73 8.67 -15.91
C ALA A 47 1.26 7.62 -14.90
N GLY A 48 2.13 6.67 -14.52
CA GLY A 48 1.85 5.66 -13.49
C GLY A 48 1.56 6.28 -12.12
N LEU A 49 2.27 7.37 -11.76
CA LEU A 49 2.02 8.12 -10.53
C LEU A 49 0.64 8.78 -10.52
N PHE A 50 0.27 9.46 -11.60
CA PHE A 50 -1.06 10.06 -11.72
C PHE A 50 -2.17 9.00 -11.68
N ILE A 51 -2.01 7.90 -12.42
CA ILE A 51 -2.99 6.81 -12.40
C ILE A 51 -3.13 6.23 -11.00
N THR A 52 -2.02 6.04 -10.28
CA THR A 52 -2.03 5.57 -8.89
C THR A 52 -2.78 6.53 -7.97
N MET A 53 -2.53 7.84 -8.10
CA MET A 53 -3.24 8.87 -7.35
C MET A 53 -4.75 8.84 -7.66
N PHE A 54 -5.15 8.82 -8.93
CA PHE A 54 -6.55 8.75 -9.34
C PHE A 54 -7.23 7.47 -8.86
N PHE A 55 -6.52 6.34 -8.93
CA PHE A 55 -6.99 5.08 -8.39
C PHE A 55 -7.27 5.21 -6.89
N CYS A 56 -6.32 5.75 -6.09
CA CYS A 56 -6.53 5.98 -4.66
C CYS A 56 -7.69 6.94 -4.35
N VAL A 57 -7.90 7.99 -5.15
CA VAL A 57 -9.08 8.86 -5.00
C VAL A 57 -10.37 8.09 -5.28
N PHE A 58 -10.37 7.27 -6.35
CA PHE A 58 -11.52 6.43 -6.71
C PHE A 58 -11.80 5.36 -5.65
N LEU A 59 -10.78 4.84 -4.97
CA LEU A 59 -10.97 3.92 -3.84
C LEU A 59 -11.86 4.52 -2.75
N CYS A 60 -11.69 5.81 -2.44
CA CYS A 60 -12.51 6.51 -1.45
C CYS A 60 -13.97 6.69 -1.88
N LEU A 61 -14.29 6.59 -3.18
CA LEU A 61 -15.67 6.64 -3.67
C LEU A 61 -16.43 5.35 -3.37
N LEU A 62 -15.74 4.20 -3.34
CA LEU A 62 -16.38 2.91 -3.15
C LEU A 62 -17.14 2.83 -1.81
N PRO A 63 -16.58 3.16 -0.63
CA PRO A 63 -17.33 3.18 0.62
C PRO A 63 -18.62 4.01 0.55
N VAL A 64 -18.58 5.17 -0.12
CA VAL A 64 -19.78 6.01 -0.33
C VAL A 64 -20.84 5.25 -1.12
N LEU A 65 -20.43 4.56 -2.19
CA LEU A 65 -21.31 3.74 -3.02
C LEU A 65 -21.80 2.47 -2.30
N LYS A 66 -21.03 1.92 -1.36
CA LYS A 66 -21.44 0.76 -0.55
C LYS A 66 -22.71 1.07 0.24
N GLY A 67 -22.80 2.26 0.85
CA GLY A 67 -23.99 2.73 1.55
C GLY A 67 -25.24 2.79 0.65
N PHE A 68 -25.07 3.01 -0.65
CA PHE A 68 -26.17 2.93 -1.62
C PHE A 68 -26.47 1.48 -2.04
N ALA A 69 -25.44 0.66 -2.24
CA ALA A 69 -25.55 -0.74 -2.63
C ALA A 69 -26.23 -1.58 -1.53
N ASP A 70 -25.98 -1.31 -0.25
CA ASP A 70 -26.59 -2.05 0.87
C ASP A 70 -28.11 -1.82 1.00
N ARG A 71 -28.69 -0.81 0.33
CA ARG A 71 -30.16 -0.71 0.18
C ARG A 71 -30.73 -1.83 -0.69
N GLN A 72 -29.91 -2.51 -1.50
CA GLN A 72 -30.33 -3.65 -2.31
C GLN A 72 -30.18 -4.95 -1.50
N LYS A 73 -31.24 -5.76 -1.43
CA LYS A 73 -31.25 -7.04 -0.68
C LYS A 73 -30.49 -8.20 -1.37
N SER A 74 -29.80 -7.95 -2.48
CA SER A 74 -29.15 -9.01 -3.26
C SER A 74 -27.85 -9.49 -2.57
N LEU A 75 -27.81 -10.78 -2.22
CA LEU A 75 -26.61 -11.43 -1.69
C LEU A 75 -25.46 -11.45 -2.70
N PHE A 76 -25.79 -11.56 -4.00
CA PHE A 76 -24.79 -11.53 -5.06
C PHE A 76 -24.04 -10.19 -5.10
N LEU A 77 -24.79 -9.08 -4.94
CA LEU A 77 -24.20 -7.74 -4.91
C LEU A 77 -23.23 -7.57 -3.73
N LYS A 78 -23.57 -8.13 -2.56
CA LYS A 78 -22.69 -8.12 -1.38
C LYS A 78 -21.40 -8.89 -1.60
N ILE A 79 -21.48 -10.08 -2.20
CA ILE A 79 -20.29 -10.90 -2.51
C ILE A 79 -19.40 -10.18 -3.53
N ALA A 80 -19.99 -9.64 -4.60
CA ALA A 80 -19.28 -8.86 -5.60
C ALA A 80 -18.58 -7.64 -4.97
N TRP A 81 -19.27 -6.96 -4.06
CA TRP A 81 -18.71 -5.83 -3.33
C TRP A 81 -17.53 -6.22 -2.44
N GLN A 82 -17.65 -7.33 -1.72
CA GLN A 82 -16.59 -7.83 -0.85
C GLN A 82 -15.34 -8.24 -1.64
N LEU A 83 -15.53 -8.90 -2.78
CA LEU A 83 -14.43 -9.25 -3.70
C LEU A 83 -13.73 -8.01 -4.24
N LEU A 84 -14.51 -6.98 -4.60
CA LEU A 84 -13.97 -5.74 -5.10
C LEU A 84 -13.15 -5.04 -4.01
N ALA A 85 -13.67 -4.95 -2.78
CA ALA A 85 -12.95 -4.40 -1.63
C ALA A 85 -11.64 -5.15 -1.33
N ALA A 86 -11.68 -6.49 -1.32
CA ALA A 86 -10.47 -7.30 -1.11
C ALA A 86 -9.42 -7.06 -2.19
N THR A 87 -9.86 -6.96 -3.45
CA THR A 87 -8.98 -6.70 -4.60
C THR A 87 -8.29 -5.33 -4.47
N GLN A 88 -9.03 -4.30 -4.05
CA GLN A 88 -8.44 -2.97 -3.83
C GLN A 88 -7.34 -2.99 -2.77
N SER A 89 -7.57 -3.68 -1.65
CA SER A 89 -6.57 -3.84 -0.59
C SER A 89 -5.32 -4.56 -1.08
N SER A 90 -5.47 -5.61 -1.89
CA SER A 90 -4.35 -6.32 -2.50
C SER A 90 -3.54 -5.43 -3.44
N ILE A 91 -4.20 -4.64 -4.30
CA ILE A 91 -3.51 -3.71 -5.22
C ILE A 91 -2.76 -2.63 -4.46
N THR A 92 -3.37 -2.06 -3.43
CA THR A 92 -2.77 -1.03 -2.57
C THR A 92 -1.53 -1.58 -1.86
N MET A 93 -1.60 -2.82 -1.37
CA MET A 93 -0.47 -3.51 -0.77
C MET A 93 0.66 -3.74 -1.78
N PHE A 94 0.36 -4.20 -3.01
CA PHE A 94 1.37 -4.36 -4.06
C PHE A 94 2.05 -3.04 -4.43
N LEU A 95 1.30 -1.93 -4.47
CA LEU A 95 1.87 -0.60 -4.71
C LEU A 95 2.83 -0.17 -3.61
N LEU A 96 2.51 -0.43 -2.34
CA LEU A 96 3.40 -0.12 -1.21
C LEU A 96 4.66 -0.99 -1.23
N MET A 97 4.56 -2.24 -1.67
CA MET A 97 5.70 -3.14 -1.83
C MET A 97 6.65 -2.74 -2.97
N THR A 98 6.31 -1.74 -3.79
CA THR A 98 7.26 -1.19 -4.78
C THR A 98 8.44 -0.45 -4.11
N VAL A 99 8.31 -0.14 -2.82
CA VAL A 99 9.33 0.58 -2.03
C VAL A 99 9.72 1.90 -2.71
N ASN A 100 8.80 2.51 -3.45
CA ASN A 100 9.04 3.75 -4.18
C ASN A 100 8.43 4.95 -3.44
N GLY A 101 9.28 5.94 -3.13
CA GLY A 101 8.89 7.12 -2.36
C GLY A 101 7.85 7.99 -3.08
N TRP A 102 7.95 8.13 -4.40
CA TRP A 102 7.00 8.91 -5.19
C TRP A 102 5.63 8.25 -5.26
N VAL A 103 5.60 6.92 -5.42
CA VAL A 103 4.35 6.15 -5.41
C VAL A 103 3.66 6.30 -4.06
N PHE A 104 4.41 6.18 -2.96
CA PHE A 104 3.88 6.38 -1.62
C PHE A 104 3.28 7.78 -1.43
N LEU A 105 3.99 8.84 -1.85
CA LEU A 105 3.54 10.21 -1.72
C LEU A 105 2.25 10.46 -2.53
N MET A 106 2.19 9.92 -3.75
CA MET A 106 1.00 10.03 -4.61
C MET A 106 -0.19 9.24 -4.08
N MET A 107 0.04 8.08 -3.46
CA MET A 107 -1.00 7.34 -2.75
C MET A 107 -1.53 8.14 -1.56
N ALA A 108 -0.64 8.71 -0.73
CA ALA A 108 -1.03 9.53 0.41
C ALA A 108 -1.86 10.76 -0.02
N LEU A 109 -1.43 11.44 -1.10
CA LEU A 109 -2.20 12.53 -1.70
C LEU A 109 -3.55 12.06 -2.23
N GLY A 110 -3.60 10.93 -2.94
CA GLY A 110 -4.83 10.37 -3.48
C GLY A 110 -5.84 10.02 -2.39
N PHE A 111 -5.40 9.35 -1.32
CA PHE A 111 -6.25 9.08 -0.15
C PHE A 111 -6.67 10.35 0.59
N GLY A 112 -5.78 11.33 0.71
CA GLY A 112 -6.09 12.63 1.32
C GLY A 112 -7.18 13.38 0.55
N ILE A 113 -7.03 13.51 -0.77
CA ILE A 113 -8.00 14.15 -1.66
C ILE A 113 -9.32 13.37 -1.67
N GLY A 114 -9.26 12.04 -1.81
CA GLY A 114 -10.44 11.19 -1.80
C GLY A 114 -11.25 11.33 -0.51
N ASN A 115 -10.58 11.26 0.64
CA ASN A 115 -11.24 11.47 1.93
C ASN A 115 -11.81 12.88 2.04
N PHE A 116 -11.10 13.92 1.62
CA PHE A 116 -11.60 15.29 1.66
C PHE A 116 -12.90 15.48 0.86
N ILE A 117 -13.00 14.86 -0.34
CA ILE A 117 -14.18 15.00 -1.22
C ILE A 117 -15.36 14.13 -0.75
N PHE A 118 -15.08 12.91 -0.30
CA PHE A 118 -16.10 11.88 -0.09
C PHE A 118 -16.55 11.71 1.36
N TYR A 119 -15.68 11.99 2.34
CA TYR A 119 -16.03 11.94 3.77
C TYR A 119 -17.21 12.86 4.16
N PRO A 120 -17.35 14.10 3.65
CA PRO A 120 -18.53 14.91 3.96
C PRO A 120 -19.83 14.35 3.34
N LYS A 121 -19.75 13.51 2.30
CA LYS A 121 -20.90 12.96 1.57
C LYS A 121 -21.39 11.61 2.10
N MET A 122 -20.70 11.01 3.06
CA MET A 122 -21.13 9.75 3.67
C MET A 122 -22.35 9.98 4.59
N PRO A 123 -23.38 9.11 4.55
CA PRO A 123 -24.51 9.20 5.46
C PRO A 123 -24.07 8.95 6.91
N ILE A 124 -24.70 9.64 7.87
CA ILE A 124 -24.32 9.64 9.31
C ILE A 124 -24.25 8.21 9.89
N SER A 125 -25.13 7.31 9.45
CA SER A 125 -25.13 5.90 9.90
C SER A 125 -23.87 5.12 9.50
N GLU A 126 -23.28 5.43 8.35
CA GLU A 126 -22.02 4.78 7.90
C GLU A 126 -20.81 5.42 8.60
N LYS A 127 -20.88 6.71 8.94
CA LYS A 127 -19.82 7.39 9.71
C LYS A 127 -19.62 6.74 11.07
N HIS A 128 -20.70 6.52 11.82
CA HIS A 128 -20.63 5.83 13.11
C HIS A 128 -20.06 4.42 12.99
N LYS A 129 -20.55 3.64 12.02
CA LYS A 129 -20.07 2.26 11.83
C LYS A 129 -18.57 2.20 11.47
N LEU A 130 -18.08 3.16 10.69
CA LEU A 130 -16.67 3.24 10.32
C LEU A 130 -15.79 3.72 11.48
N GLU A 131 -16.32 4.60 12.35
CA GLU A 131 -15.67 5.00 13.60
C GLU A 131 -15.61 3.84 14.61
N ASP A 132 -16.69 3.05 14.72
CA ASP A 132 -16.76 1.86 15.57
C ASP A 132 -15.77 0.79 15.10
N GLU A 133 -15.74 0.45 13.79
CA GLU A 133 -14.75 -0.48 13.21
C GLU A 133 -13.31 0.01 13.44
N LYS A 134 -13.06 1.33 13.29
CA LYS A 134 -11.74 1.90 13.53
C LYS A 134 -11.34 1.80 15.01
N GLN A 135 -12.28 1.99 15.94
CA GLN A 135 -12.02 1.87 17.38
C GLN A 135 -11.77 0.42 17.80
N GLU A 136 -12.48 -0.55 17.23
CA GLU A 136 -12.24 -1.97 17.49
C GLU A 136 -10.83 -2.39 17.02
N LEU A 137 -10.41 -1.97 15.82
CA LEU A 137 -9.06 -2.24 15.29
C LEU A 137 -7.93 -1.63 16.13
N ILE A 138 -8.19 -0.51 16.81
CA ILE A 138 -7.22 0.12 17.74
C ILE A 138 -7.21 -0.60 19.09
N ARG A 139 -8.30 -1.27 19.47
CA ARG A 139 -8.42 -2.01 20.74
C ARG A 139 -7.84 -3.42 20.67
N GLU A 140 -7.80 -4.02 19.48
CA GLU A 140 -7.19 -5.35 19.23
C GLU A 140 -5.68 -5.33 18.94
N ASN A 141 -5.07 -4.16 18.67
CA ASN A 141 -3.62 -3.98 18.57
C ASN A 141 -3.03 -3.42 19.86
#